data_AF-A0A1I1N1N7-F1
#
_entry.id   AF-A0A1I1N1N7-F1
#
_cell.length_a   1.000
_cell.length_b   1.000
_cell.length_c   1.000
_cell.angle_alpha   90.00
_cell.angle_beta   90.00
_cell.angle_gamma   90.00
#
_symmetry.space_group_name_H-M   'P 1'
#
loop_
_entity.id
_entity.type
_entity.pdbx_description
1 polymer ?
#
loop_
_entity_poly.entity_id
_entity_poly.type
_entity_poly.pdbx_seq_one_letter_code
_entity_poly.pdbx_strand_id
1 'polypeptide(L)' 'METDFLQTVNAHAGITYKVCRLYGKDDEERKDLYQEIVLQLWRAFPSYRQEARASTWMYRIAFNMAISHTIKNLI' A
#
# COMPACT_ATOMS: atom_id res chain seq x y z
N MET A 1 -11.42 -13.19 -7.35
CA MET A 1 -10.08 -12.83 -6.83
C MET A 1 -9.63 -11.47 -7.34
N GLU A 2 -9.38 -11.27 -8.63
CA GLU A 2 -8.95 -9.96 -9.16
C GLU A 2 -10.00 -8.86 -8.94
N THR A 3 -11.26 -9.14 -9.29
CA THR A 3 -12.37 -8.19 -9.08
C THR A 3 -12.53 -7.80 -7.62
N ASP A 4 -12.47 -8.78 -6.70
CA ASP A 4 -12.61 -8.54 -5.26
C ASP A 4 -11.45 -7.70 -4.70
N PHE A 5 -10.24 -7.95 -5.21
CA PHE A 5 -9.06 -7.15 -4.89
C PHE A 5 -9.25 -5.70 -5.35
N LEU A 6 -9.62 -5.50 -6.62
CA LEU A 6 -9.82 -4.17 -7.18
C LEU A 6 -10.92 -3.41 -6.44
N GLN A 7 -12.03 -4.06 -6.11
CA GLN A 7 -13.10 -3.46 -5.30
C GLN A 7 -12.60 -3.03 -3.92
N THR A 8 -11.88 -3.91 -3.23
CA THR A 8 -11.35 -3.65 -1.88
C THR A 8 -10.36 -2.50 -1.87
N VAL A 9 -9.39 -2.52 -2.79
CA VAL A 9 -8.34 -1.51 -2.88
C VAL A 9 -8.90 -0.17 -3.34
N ASN A 10 -9.76 -0.15 -4.35
CA ASN A 10 -10.34 1.10 -4.86
C ASN A 10 -11.24 1.78 -3.83
N ALA A 11 -11.99 1.02 -3.02
CA ALA A 11 -12.80 1.55 -1.93
C ALA A 11 -11.98 2.32 -0.87
N HIS A 12 -10.67 2.05 -0.79
CA HIS A 12 -9.78 2.62 0.23
C HIS A 12 -8.47 3.18 -0.36
N ALA A 13 -8.44 3.50 -1.65
CA ALA A 13 -7.24 3.96 -2.35
C ALA A 13 -6.62 5.23 -1.73
N GLY A 14 -7.45 6.06 -1.09
CA GLY A 14 -6.99 7.25 -0.35
C GLY A 14 -5.96 6.95 0.75
N ILE A 15 -5.96 5.74 1.31
CA ILE A 15 -4.94 5.30 2.29
C ILE A 15 -3.57 5.23 1.62
N THR A 16 -3.48 4.56 0.48
CA THR A 16 -2.23 4.43 -0.28
C THR A 16 -1.72 5.80 -0.70
N TYR A 17 -2.59 6.65 -1.28
CA TYR A 17 -2.20 8.02 -1.67
C TYR A 17 -1.69 8.84 -0.49
N LYS A 18 -2.36 8.76 0.67
CA LYS A 18 -1.94 9.48 1.88
C LYS A 18 -0.56 9.02 2.33
N VAL A 19 -0.30 7.71 2.36
CA VAL A 19 1.00 7.16 2.74
C VAL A 19 2.08 7.58 1.76
N CYS A 20 1.85 7.45 0.45
CA CYS A 20 2.80 7.90 -0.57
C CYS A 20 3.17 9.37 -0.37
N ARG A 21 2.18 10.24 -0.15
CA ARG A 21 2.42 11.68 0.06
C ARG A 21 3.17 12.01 1.34
N LEU A 22 3.01 11.20 2.39
CA LEU A 22 3.70 11.41 3.67
C LEU A 22 5.17 10.96 3.63
N TYR A 23 5.51 9.96 2.82
CA TYR A 23 6.83 9.32 2.85
C TYR A 23 7.66 9.51 1.57
N GLY A 24 7.05 9.80 0.41
CA GLY A 24 7.77 10.09 -0.83
C GLY A 24 8.15 11.57 -0.94
N LYS A 25 9.43 11.85 -1.18
CA LYS A 25 9.99 13.21 -1.22
C LYS A 25 9.54 13.99 -2.44
N ASP A 26 9.52 13.34 -3.60
CA ASP A 26 9.10 13.92 -4.87
C ASP A 26 8.04 13.04 -5.56
N ASP A 27 7.62 13.45 -6.75
CA ASP A 27 6.57 12.75 -7.49
C ASP A 27 7.03 11.40 -8.08
N GLU A 28 8.33 11.18 -8.24
CA GLU A 28 8.88 9.92 -8.73
C GLU A 28 8.91 8.89 -7.59
N GLU A 29 9.48 9.25 -6.43
CA GLU A 29 9.46 8.41 -5.23
C GLU A 29 8.02 8.06 -4.81
N ARG A 30 7.07 9.00 -4.94
CA ARG A 30 5.66 8.73 -4.62
C ARG A 30 5.04 7.69 -5.55
N LYS A 31 5.37 7.72 -6.84
CA LYS A 31 4.87 6.76 -7.84
C LYS A 31 5.47 5.38 -7.60
N ASP A 32 6.77 5.32 -7.32
CA ASP A 32 7.44 4.05 -7.01
C ASP A 32 6.88 3.42 -5.74
N LEU A 33 6.75 4.20 -4.66
CA LEU A 33 6.15 3.74 -3.43
C LEU A 33 4.69 3.28 -3.63
N TYR A 34 3.91 3.99 -4.45
CA TYR A 34 2.54 3.55 -4.78
C TYR A 34 2.54 2.17 -5.45
N GLN A 35 3.41 1.97 -6.44
CA GLN A 35 3.52 0.69 -7.15
C GLN A 35 3.94 -0.44 -6.20
N GLU A 36 4.93 -0.20 -5.34
CA GLU A 36 5.38 -1.17 -4.34
C GLU A 36 4.26 -1.56 -3.36
N ILE A 37 3.48 -0.58 -2.89
CA ILE A 37 2.34 -0.85 -2.00
C ILE A 37 1.28 -1.70 -2.71
N VAL A 38 0.88 -1.33 -3.93
CA VAL A 38 -0.14 -2.07 -4.69
C VAL A 38 0.33 -3.50 -4.98
N LEU A 39 1.58 -3.69 -5.36
CA LEU A 39 2.17 -5.01 -5.58
C LEU A 39 2.13 -5.86 -4.30
N GLN A 40 2.46 -5.27 -3.15
CA GLN A 40 2.45 -5.97 -1.87
C GLN A 40 1.03 -6.29 -1.41
N LEU A 41 0.07 -5.39 -1.64
CA LEU A 41 -1.34 -5.64 -1.39
C LEU A 41 -1.84 -6.83 -2.22
N TRP A 42 -1.50 -6.89 -3.51
CA TRP A 42 -1.86 -8.00 -4.39
C TRP A 42 -1.33 -9.35 -3.89
N ARG A 43 -0.04 -9.39 -3.53
CA ARG A 43 0.62 -10.59 -2.98
C ARG A 43 0.00 -11.06 -1.67
N ALA A 44 -0.40 -10.12 -0.81
CA ALA A 44 -0.99 -10.42 0.49
C ALA A 44 -2.49 -10.76 0.44
N PHE A 45 -3.21 -10.28 -0.58
CA PHE A 45 -4.66 -10.43 -0.70
C PHE A 45 -5.19 -11.87 -0.59
N PRO A 46 -4.60 -12.91 -1.20
CA PRO A 46 -5.10 -14.29 -1.03
C PRO A 46 -5.11 -14.78 0.43
N SER A 47 -4.27 -14.20 1.29
CA SER A 47 -4.20 -14.52 2.73
C SER A 47 -5.07 -13.62 3.61
N TYR A 48 -5.74 -12.63 3.03
CA TYR A 48 -6.57 -11.69 3.77
C TYR A 48 -7.89 -12.35 4.16
N ARG A 49 -7.97 -12.84 5.40
CA ARG A 49 -9.12 -13.56 5.95
C ARG A 49 -10.27 -12.68 6.46
N GLN A 50 -10.27 -11.39 6.12
CA GLN A 50 -11.29 -10.40 6.55
C GLN A 50 -11.51 -10.27 8.08
N GLU A 51 -10.61 -10.84 8.91
CA GLU A 51 -10.64 -10.73 10.37
C GLU A 51 -10.41 -9.29 10.88
N ALA A 52 -9.79 -8.45 10.04
CA ALA A 52 -9.59 -7.02 10.27
C ALA A 52 -10.26 -6.21 9.16
N ARG A 53 -10.68 -4.98 9.45
CA ARG A 53 -11.21 -4.05 8.43
C ARG A 53 -10.20 -3.88 7.30
N ALA A 54 -10.68 -3.84 6.05
CA ALA A 54 -9.82 -3.69 4.87
C ALA A 54 -8.93 -2.44 4.96
N SER A 55 -9.48 -1.33 5.45
CA SER A 55 -8.73 -0.10 5.72
C SER A 55 -7.54 -0.30 6.68
N THR A 56 -7.74 -1.08 7.75
CA THR A 56 -6.68 -1.35 8.74
C THR A 56 -5.60 -2.25 8.15
N TRP A 57 -6.01 -3.29 7.42
CA TRP A 57 -5.08 -4.20 6.74
C TRP A 57 -4.25 -3.46 5.67
N MET A 58 -4.91 -2.62 4.85
CA MET A 58 -4.24 -1.80 3.84
C MET A 58 -3.27 -0.80 4.45
N TYR A 59 -3.69 -0.10 5.52
CA TYR A 59 -2.81 0.85 6.20
C TYR A 59 -1.54 0.19 6.73
N ARG A 60 -1.65 -1.00 7.35
CA ARG A 60 -0.50 -1.76 7.84
C ARG A 60 0.48 -2.10 6.72
N ILE A 61 -0.01 -2.57 5.57
CA ILE A 61 0.85 -2.91 4.42
C ILE A 61 1.49 -1.64 3.85
N ALA A 62 0.70 -0.59 3.60
CA ALA A 62 1.17 0.66 3.05
C ALA A 62 2.27 1.29 3.92
N PHE A 63 2.04 1.36 5.23
CA PHE A 63 2.99 1.91 6.20
C PHE A 63 4.30 1.12 6.26
N ASN A 64 4.23 -0.22 6.32
CA ASN A 64 5.42 -1.06 6.35
C ASN A 64 6.26 -0.90 5.06
N MET A 65 5.60 -0.81 3.91
CA MET A 65 6.29 -0.55 2.64
C MET A 65 6.94 0.83 2.62
N ALA A 66 6.26 1.87 3.12
CA ALA A 66 6.82 3.21 3.19
C ALA A 66 8.07 3.30 4.08
N ILE A 67 8.07 2.62 5.23
CA ILE A 67 9.26 2.50 6.09
C ILE A 67 10.39 1.81 5.33
N SER A 68 10.11 0.65 4.70
CA SER A 68 11.12 -0.11 3.97
C SER A 68 11.71 0.71 2.81
N HIS A 69 10.87 1.43 2.07
CA HIS A 69 11.26 2.31 0.98
C HIS A 69 12.16 3.46 1.47
N THR A 70 11.77 4.10 2.57
CA THR A 70 12.57 5.18 3.19
C THR A 70 13.94 4.68 3.62
N ILE A 71 14.03 3.50 4.23
CA ILE A 71 15.31 2.91 4.66
C ILE A 71 16.19 2.58 3.45
N LYS A 72 15.63 2.02 2.36
CA LYS A 72 16.38 1.71 1.15
C LYS A 72 16.98 2.96 0.51
N ASN A 73 16.26 4.07 0.47
CA ASN A 73 16.72 5.32 -0.15
C ASN A 73 17.70 6.13 0.73
N LEU A 74 18.07 5.62 1.90
CA LEU A 74 19.07 6.23 2.81
C LEU A 74 20.45 5.56 2.74
N ILE A 75 20.58 4.44 2.02
CA ILE A 75 21.80 3.62 1.89
C ILE A 75 22.30 3.72 0.45
#